data_AF-A0A507QIP7-F1
#
_entry.id   AF-A0A507QIP7-F1
#
_cell.length_a   1.000
_cell.length_b   1.000
_cell.length_c   1.000
_cell.angle_alpha   90.00
_cell.angle_beta   90.00
_cell.angle_gamma   90.00
#
_symmetry.space_group_name_H-M   'P 1'
#
loop_
_entity.id
_entity.type
_entity.pdbx_description
1 polymer ?
#
loop_
_entity_poly.entity_id
_entity_poly.type
_entity_poly.pdbx_seq_one_letter_code
_entity_poly.pdbx_strand_id
1 'polypeptide(L)'
;MHDTTTIDGKHAKDPKGWHGTFAYKADDQEEREFHVASHGYTSGKEDFTLKEATHTPEKQDRTPRGGRRSGKVVWPAENLLEEYVDSPIAYSHLPQQN
;
A
#
# COMPACT_ATOMS: atom_id res chain seq x y z
N MET A 1 9.54 -0.34 -6.35
CA MET A 1 8.63 -0.52 -7.50
C MET A 1 8.68 -1.97 -7.98
N HIS A 2 7.52 -2.55 -8.31
CA HIS A 2 7.40 -3.86 -8.96
C HIS A 2 6.36 -3.77 -10.09
N ASP A 3 6.45 -4.67 -11.05
CA ASP A 3 5.52 -4.76 -12.19
C ASP A 3 4.74 -6.09 -12.20
N THR A 4 4.69 -6.75 -11.05
CA THR A 4 3.98 -8.02 -10.85
C THR A 4 2.86 -7.85 -9.84
N THR A 5 1.84 -8.68 -10.00
CA THR A 5 0.66 -8.77 -9.13
C THR A 5 0.24 -10.24 -8.96
N THR A 6 -0.80 -10.50 -8.17
CA THR A 6 -1.40 -11.82 -8.03
C THR A 6 -2.83 -11.80 -8.58
N ILE A 7 -3.06 -12.52 -9.67
CA ILE A 7 -4.38 -12.70 -10.30
C ILE A 7 -4.78 -14.15 -10.09
N ASP A 8 -5.94 -14.40 -9.48
CA ASP A 8 -6.44 -15.75 -9.17
C ASP A 8 -5.41 -16.66 -8.45
N GLY A 9 -4.60 -16.07 -7.57
CA GLY A 9 -3.57 -16.78 -6.81
C GLY A 9 -2.28 -17.08 -7.59
N LYS A 10 -2.17 -16.66 -8.86
CA LYS A 10 -0.97 -16.80 -9.67
C LYS A 10 -0.23 -15.47 -9.78
N HIS A 11 1.09 -15.50 -9.64
CA HIS A 11 1.93 -14.34 -9.91
C HIS A 11 2.01 -14.09 -11.42
N ALA A 12 1.71 -12.85 -11.83
CA ALA A 12 1.72 -12.43 -13.23
C ALA A 12 2.21 -10.98 -13.34
N LYS A 13 2.48 -10.52 -14.57
CA LYS A 13 2.71 -9.10 -14.83
C LYS A 13 1.42 -8.32 -14.59
N ASP A 14 1.56 -7.19 -13.91
CA ASP A 14 0.44 -6.30 -13.70
C ASP A 14 0.08 -5.60 -15.03
N PRO A 15 -1.19 -5.65 -15.47
CA PRO A 15 -1.62 -5.02 -16.72
C PRO A 15 -1.35 -3.51 -16.78
N LYS A 16 -1.26 -2.83 -15.63
CA LYS A 16 -0.97 -1.40 -15.52
C LYS A 16 0.52 -1.09 -15.37
N GLY A 17 1.37 -2.12 -15.25
CA GLY A 17 2.83 -1.99 -15.23
C GLY A 17 3.42 -1.67 -13.86
N TRP A 18 4.43 -0.81 -13.84
CA TRP A 18 5.24 -0.51 -12.64
C TRP A 18 4.45 0.25 -11.58
N HIS A 19 4.44 -0.28 -10.36
CA HIS A 19 3.74 0.32 -9.24
C HIS A 19 4.41 0.05 -7.89
N GLY A 20 3.98 0.82 -6.89
CA GLY A 20 4.17 0.52 -5.48
C GLY A 20 2.82 0.16 -4.84
N THR A 21 2.81 -0.85 -3.97
CA THR A 21 1.65 -1.20 -3.15
C THR A 21 1.84 -0.67 -1.74
N PHE A 22 0.87 0.11 -1.25
CA PHE A 22 0.86 0.70 0.07
C PHE A 22 -0.38 0.22 0.83
N ALA A 23 -0.22 -0.25 2.06
CA ALA A 23 -1.32 -0.42 2.99
C ALA A 23 -1.24 0.71 4.01
N TYR A 24 -2.36 1.37 4.28
CA TYR A 24 -2.43 2.44 5.25
C TYR A 24 -3.73 2.39 6.03
N LYS A 25 -3.73 3.11 7.15
CA LYS A 25 -4.87 3.35 8.00
C LYS A 25 -4.90 4.82 8.41
N ALA A 26 -6.09 5.37 8.51
CA ALA A 26 -6.36 6.58 9.28
C ALA A 26 -6.76 6.21 10.73
N ASP A 27 -6.84 7.20 11.61
CA ASP A 27 -7.13 7.03 13.03
C ASP A 27 -8.38 6.16 13.29
N ASP A 28 -9.48 6.42 12.57
CA ASP A 28 -10.71 5.64 12.72
C ASP A 28 -10.57 4.19 12.23
N GLN A 29 -9.75 3.97 11.20
CA GLN A 29 -9.49 2.65 10.65
C GLN A 29 -8.61 1.82 11.58
N GLU A 30 -7.69 2.46 12.29
CA GLU A 30 -6.89 1.82 13.35
C GLU A 30 -7.79 1.34 14.50
N GLU A 31 -8.67 2.20 15.02
CA GLU A 31 -9.62 1.83 16.10
C GLU A 31 -10.53 0.66 15.72
N ARG A 32 -10.87 0.55 14.43
CA ARG A 32 -11.79 -0.48 13.90
C ARG A 32 -11.07 -1.75 13.41
N GLU A 33 -9.73 -1.75 13.35
CA GLU A 33 -8.89 -2.79 12.73
C GLU A 33 -9.16 -3.00 11.22
N PHE A 34 -9.24 -1.91 10.46
CA PHE A 34 -9.40 -1.90 9.01
C PHE A 34 -8.21 -1.22 8.34
N HIS A 35 -8.01 -1.51 7.06
CA HIS A 35 -7.04 -0.82 6.22
C HIS A 35 -7.51 -0.69 4.78
N VAL A 36 -6.85 0.23 4.07
CA VAL A 36 -6.94 0.38 2.61
C VAL A 36 -5.63 -0.07 1.98
N ALA A 37 -5.71 -0.84 0.89
CA ALA A 37 -4.56 -1.13 0.05
C ALA A 37 -4.64 -0.29 -1.23
N SER A 38 -3.57 0.43 -1.53
CA SER A 38 -3.48 1.33 -2.67
C SER A 38 -2.32 0.93 -3.57
N HIS A 39 -2.49 1.16 -4.88
CA HIS A 39 -1.44 0.96 -5.88
C HIS A 39 -1.18 2.31 -6.56
N GLY A 40 0.04 2.81 -6.42
CA GLY A 40 0.52 4.00 -7.15
C GLY A 40 1.32 3.55 -8.36
N TYR A 41 0.81 3.84 -9.56
CA TYR A 41 1.41 3.45 -10.83
C TYR A 41 2.33 4.55 -11.37
N THR A 42 3.37 4.12 -12.09
CA THR A 42 4.43 4.96 -12.66
C THR A 42 4.76 4.49 -14.07
N SER A 43 5.53 5.27 -14.81
CA SER A 43 5.90 4.89 -16.19
C SER A 43 7.04 3.87 -16.25
N GLY A 44 7.79 3.70 -15.16
CA GLY A 44 8.99 2.87 -15.13
C GLY A 44 9.45 2.55 -13.72
N LYS A 45 10.36 1.57 -13.59
CA LYS A 45 10.87 1.11 -12.30
C LYS A 45 11.52 2.21 -11.46
N GLU A 46 12.25 3.12 -12.12
CA GLU A 46 13.01 4.21 -11.52
C GLU A 46 12.34 5.58 -11.76
N ASP A 47 11.07 5.59 -12.23
CA ASP A 47 10.26 6.80 -12.35
C ASP A 47 9.35 6.89 -11.11
N PHE A 48 9.52 7.93 -10.31
CA PHE A 48 8.73 8.15 -9.09
C PHE A 48 7.58 9.14 -9.31
N THR A 49 7.33 9.53 -10.56
CA THR A 49 6.20 10.39 -10.92
C THR A 49 4.91 9.56 -10.91
N LEU A 50 3.95 9.97 -10.07
CA LEU A 50 2.65 9.32 -10.01
C LEU A 50 1.88 9.52 -11.33
N LYS A 51 1.56 8.42 -12.01
CA LYS A 51 0.73 8.41 -13.21
C LYS A 51 -0.75 8.28 -12.87
N GLU A 52 -1.08 7.31 -12.03
CA GLU A 52 -2.45 7.07 -11.54
C GLU A 52 -2.39 6.29 -10.22
N ALA A 53 -3.49 6.31 -9.46
CA ALA A 53 -3.63 5.52 -8.25
C ALA A 53 -4.94 4.72 -8.26
N THR A 54 -4.92 3.52 -7.70
CA THR A 54 -6.12 2.74 -7.40
C THR A 54 -6.18 2.38 -5.93
N HIS A 55 -7.39 2.29 -5.38
CA HIS A 55 -7.65 1.99 -3.98
C HIS A 55 -8.62 0.82 -3.88
N THR A 56 -8.32 -0.16 -3.03
CA THR A 56 -9.33 -1.15 -2.66
C THR A 56 -10.31 -0.54 -1.66
N PRO A 57 -11.55 -1.02 -1.58
CA PRO A 57 -12.39 -0.76 -0.43
C PRO A 57 -11.69 -1.14 0.89
N GLU A 58 -12.17 -0.55 1.99
CA GLU A 58 -11.71 -0.93 3.33
C GLU A 58 -11.90 -2.43 3.56
N LYS A 59 -10.93 -3.04 4.23
CA LYS A 59 -10.99 -4.44 4.63
C LYS A 59 -10.38 -4.62 6.00
N GLN A 60 -10.88 -5.60 6.74
CA GLN A 60 -10.38 -5.93 8.08
C GLN A 60 -8.92 -6.36 8.00
N ASP A 61 -8.13 -6.07 9.02
CA ASP A 61 -6.70 -6.39 9.07
C ASP A 61 -6.40 -7.88 8.98
N ARG A 62 -7.32 -8.71 9.46
CA ARG A 62 -7.27 -10.18 9.31
C ARG A 62 -7.45 -10.66 7.87
N THR A 63 -7.75 -9.78 6.91
CA THR A 63 -7.84 -10.15 5.49
C THR A 63 -6.43 -10.46 4.97
N PRO A 64 -6.15 -11.70 4.55
CA PRO A 64 -4.79 -12.09 4.18
C PRO A 64 -4.30 -11.33 2.95
N ARG A 65 -3.01 -11.00 2.94
CA ARG A 65 -2.28 -10.44 1.80
C ARG A 65 -2.11 -11.50 0.72
N GLY A 66 -3.11 -11.61 -0.16
CA GLY A 66 -3.12 -12.52 -1.31
C GLY A 66 -4.35 -13.42 -1.32
N GLY A 67 -4.21 -14.64 -1.84
CA GLY A 67 -5.32 -15.60 -1.82
C GLY A 67 -5.73 -15.99 -0.40
N ARG A 68 -7.00 -16.39 -0.20
CA ARG A 68 -7.60 -16.79 1.10
C ARG A 68 -6.78 -17.82 1.91
N ARG A 69 -5.92 -18.61 1.26
CA ARG A 69 -5.09 -19.66 1.87
C ARG A 69 -3.62 -19.30 2.02
N SER A 70 -3.23 -18.06 1.70
CA SER A 70 -1.82 -17.66 1.73
C SER A 70 -1.26 -17.56 3.15
N GLY A 71 -2.12 -17.35 4.16
CA GLY A 71 -1.69 -17.13 5.55
C GLY A 71 -0.86 -15.86 5.77
N LYS A 72 -0.66 -15.06 4.72
CA LYS A 72 0.14 -13.83 4.79
C LYS A 72 -0.68 -12.74 5.47
N VAL A 73 -0.14 -12.15 6.51
CA VAL A 73 -0.71 -10.98 7.19
C VAL A 73 -0.30 -9.69 6.47
N VAL A 74 -1.10 -8.63 6.63
CA VAL A 74 -0.81 -7.31 6.07
C VAL A 74 0.15 -6.55 6.97
N TRP A 75 -0.14 -6.55 8.26
CA TRP A 75 0.67 -5.90 9.29
C TRP A 75 1.59 -6.92 9.94
N PRO A 76 2.90 -6.61 10.07
CA PRO A 76 3.80 -7.42 10.88
C PRO A 76 3.42 -7.29 12.37
N ALA A 77 4.04 -8.10 13.22
CA ALA A 77 3.88 -7.95 14.67
C ALA A 77 4.37 -6.56 15.12
N GLU A 78 3.72 -6.00 16.14
CA GLU A 78 4.04 -4.69 16.75
C GLU A 78 5.54 -4.48 16.99
N ASN A 79 6.22 -5.50 17.52
CA ASN A 79 7.65 -5.43 17.85
C ASN A 79 8.58 -5.38 16.61
N LEU A 80 8.03 -5.51 15.41
CA LEU A 80 8.72 -5.36 14.13
C LEU A 80 8.35 -4.04 13.43
N LEU A 81 7.45 -3.25 14.03
CA LEU A 81 7.14 -1.92 13.54
C LEU A 81 8.21 -0.93 14.03
N GLU A 82 8.60 -0.03 13.15
CA GLU A 82 9.48 1.08 13.47
C GLU A 82 8.64 2.35 13.50
N GLU A 83 8.60 3.01 14.65
CA GLU A 83 8.00 4.34 14.77
C GLU A 83 9.01 5.39 14.27
N TYR A 84 8.64 6.11 13.22
CA TYR A 84 9.41 7.25 12.74
C TYR A 84 9.01 8.50 13.54
N VAL A 85 9.76 8.75 14.62
CA VAL A 85 9.59 9.94 15.46
C VAL A 85 9.87 11.20 14.63
N ASP A 86 9.04 12.23 14.78
CA ASP A 86 9.11 13.50 14.04
C ASP A 86 9.03 13.36 12.51
N SER A 87 8.36 12.30 12.02
CA SER A 87 8.15 12.10 10.59
C SER A 87 7.54 13.37 9.97
N PRO A 88 8.24 14.05 9.04
CA PRO A 88 7.62 15.15 8.32
C PRO A 88 6.53 14.52 7.46
N ILE A 89 5.27 14.65 7.88
CA ILE A 89 4.14 14.31 7.02
C ILE A 89 4.24 15.25 5.82
N ALA A 90 4.81 14.73 4.74
CA ALA A 90 4.98 15.48 3.50
C ALA A 90 3.61 15.56 2.83
N TYR A 91 2.92 16.69 3.03
CA TYR A 91 1.70 16.99 2.30
C TYR A 91 2.08 17.41 0.89
N SER A 92 2.22 16.45 -0.02
CA SER A 92 2.58 16.70 -1.43
C SER A 92 1.61 17.63 -2.18
N HIS A 93 0.41 17.84 -1.64
CA HIS A 93 -0.61 18.74 -2.19
C HIS A 93 -0.56 20.16 -1.60
N LEU A 94 0.25 20.41 -0.55
CA LEU A 94 0.45 21.73 0.01
C LEU A 94 1.69 22.37 -0.63
N PRO A 95 1.65 23.67 -0.99
CA PRO A 95 2.82 24.36 -1.49
C PRO A 95 3.94 24.30 -0.45
N GLN A 96 5.17 24.12 -0.93
CA GLN A 96 6.37 24.11 -0.08
C GLN A 96 6.39 25.40 0.75
N GLN A 97 6.36 25.30 2.08
CA GLN A 97 6.59 26.46 2.93
C GLN A 97 8.09 26.78 2.90
N ASN A 98 8.43 27.93 2.32
CA ASN A 98 9.79 28.50 2.29
C ASN A 98 10.20 29.05 3.65
#